data_AF-A0A0E9W8X9-F1
#
_entry.id   AF-A0A0E9W8X9-F1
#
_cell.length_a   1.000
_cell.length_b   1.000
_cell.length_c   1.000
_cell.angle_alpha   90.00
_cell.angle_beta   90.00
_cell.angle_gamma   90.00
#
_symmetry.space_group_name_H-M   'P 1'
#
loop_
_entity.id
_entity.type
_entity.pdbx_description
1 polymer ?
#
loop_
_entity_poly.entity_id
_entity_poly.type
_entity_poly.pdbx_seq_one_letter_code
_entity_poly.pdbx_strand_id
1 'polypeptide(L)'
;MPGVTVKDVNQQEFVLALAAFLKKSGKLKVPDWVDTVKLAKHKELAPCDENWFYTRAASTVRHLYLRGGVGVGSMTKIYGGRQRNGVCPAHFSRGSKNVARKVLQAWKGSRWWRRTPTAVAG
;
A
#
# COMPACT_ATOMS: atom_id res chain seq x y z
N MET A 1 -5.91 28.46 14.56
CA MET A 1 -5.72 27.86 13.21
C MET A 1 -6.83 26.84 12.98
N PRO A 2 -7.46 26.79 11.79
CA PRO A 2 -8.43 25.74 11.47
C PRO A 2 -7.75 24.36 11.48
N GLY A 3 -8.53 23.30 11.72
CA GLY A 3 -8.01 21.93 11.77
C GLY A 3 -7.43 21.51 10.42
N VAL A 4 -6.19 21.01 10.42
CA VAL A 4 -5.51 20.52 9.21
C VAL A 4 -5.97 19.11 8.88
N THR A 5 -6.39 18.86 7.65
CA THR A 5 -6.82 17.53 7.19
C THR A 5 -5.76 16.87 6.31
N VAL A 6 -5.90 15.55 6.07
CA VAL A 6 -4.98 14.77 5.21
C VAL A 6 -4.91 15.31 3.77
N LYS A 7 -5.90 16.10 3.35
CA LYS A 7 -5.95 16.71 2.01
C LYS A 7 -5.06 17.96 1.91
N ASP A 8 -4.76 18.59 3.04
CA ASP A 8 -4.04 19.87 3.09
C ASP A 8 -2.52 19.70 3.23
N VAL A 9 -2.05 18.46 3.41
CA VAL A 9 -0.65 18.10 3.65
C VAL A 9 -0.04 17.45 2.42
N ASN A 10 1.25 17.72 2.16
CA ASN A 10 2.00 17.05 1.11
C ASN A 10 1.94 15.52 1.29
N GLN A 11 1.65 14.83 0.18
CA GLN A 11 1.52 13.38 0.17
C GLN A 11 2.77 12.66 0.69
N GLN A 12 3.97 13.13 0.32
CA GLN A 12 5.21 12.44 0.70
C GLN A 12 5.48 12.58 2.20
N GLU A 13 5.38 13.79 2.73
CA GLU A 13 5.59 14.08 4.15
C GLU A 13 4.60 13.31 5.04
N PHE A 14 3.32 13.29 4.67
CA PHE A 14 2.31 12.53 5.40
C PHE A 14 2.63 11.04 5.45
N VAL A 15 3.03 10.45 4.32
CA VAL A 15 3.34 9.01 4.24
C VAL A 15 4.56 8.66 5.09
N LEU A 16 5.61 9.49 5.06
CA LEU A 16 6.81 9.27 5.87
C LEU A 16 6.52 9.41 7.37
N ALA A 17 5.78 10.47 7.77
CA ALA A 17 5.40 10.68 9.16
C ALA A 17 4.51 9.53 9.69
N LEU A 18 3.54 9.08 8.89
CA LEU A 18 2.67 7.97 9.25
C LEU A 18 3.44 6.64 9.32
N ALA A 19 4.40 6.41 8.42
CA ALA A 19 5.25 5.23 8.47
C ALA A 19 6.10 5.20 9.76
N ALA A 20 6.67 6.34 10.14
CA ALA A 20 7.43 6.48 11.38
C ALA A 20 6.55 6.25 12.63
N PHE A 21 5.31 6.78 12.63
CA PHE A 21 4.34 6.52 13.69
C PHE A 21 3.98 5.03 13.80
N LEU A 22 3.74 4.39 12.66
CA LEU A 22 3.42 2.97 12.59
C LEU A 22 4.55 2.09 13.12
N LYS A 23 5.80 2.41 12.78
CA LYS A 23 6.99 1.73 13.30
C LYS A 23 7.07 1.83 14.83
N LYS A 24 6.89 3.03 15.39
CA LYS A 24 6.87 3.25 16.84
C LYS A 24 5.71 2.52 17.55
N SER A 25 4.57 2.41 16.88
CA SER A 25 3.38 1.81 17.47
C SER A 25 3.45 0.29 17.60
N GLY A 26 4.22 -0.40 16.75
CA GLY A 26 4.33 -1.86 16.74
C GLY A 26 3.02 -2.63 16.42
N LYS A 27 1.94 -1.94 16.04
CA LYS A 27 0.60 -2.54 15.89
C LYS A 27 0.38 -3.26 14.56
N LEU A 28 1.26 -3.06 13.58
CA LEU A 28 1.16 -3.72 12.28
C LEU A 28 1.82 -5.09 12.29
N LYS A 29 1.04 -6.12 11.94
CA LYS A 29 1.57 -7.46 11.68
C LYS A 29 2.36 -7.44 10.37
N VAL A 30 3.69 -7.41 10.49
CA VAL A 30 4.61 -7.52 9.35
C VAL A 30 4.75 -9.00 8.98
N PRO A 31 4.56 -9.39 7.71
CA PRO A 31 4.79 -10.76 7.27
C PRO A 31 6.27 -11.17 7.28
N ASP A 32 6.55 -12.43 7.56
CA ASP A 32 7.93 -12.96 7.69
C ASP A 32 8.75 -12.89 6.38
N TRP A 33 8.08 -12.90 5.22
CA TRP A 33 8.73 -12.87 3.91
C TRP A 33 9.10 -11.46 3.42
N VAL A 34 8.88 -10.41 4.23
CA VAL A 34 9.06 -9.00 3.81
C VAL A 34 10.47 -8.69 3.33
N ASP A 35 11.48 -9.38 3.86
CA ASP A 35 12.89 -9.14 3.53
C ASP A 35 13.35 -9.86 2.26
N THR A 36 12.60 -10.88 1.81
CA THR A 36 13.00 -11.73 0.68
C THR A 36 12.32 -11.33 -0.65
N VAL A 37 11.23 -10.58 -0.60
CA VAL A 37 10.37 -10.39 -1.78
C VAL A 37 10.64 -9.10 -2.55
N LYS A 38 10.31 -9.14 -3.84
CA LYS A 38 10.13 -7.94 -4.66
C LYS A 38 8.68 -7.46 -4.57
N LEU A 39 8.49 -6.15 -4.70
CA LEU A 39 7.17 -5.51 -4.61
C LEU A 39 6.24 -5.81 -5.80
N ALA A 40 6.80 -6.13 -6.95
CA ALA A 40 6.07 -6.42 -8.17
C ALA A 40 6.93 -7.20 -9.17
N LYS A 41 6.28 -7.90 -10.11
CA LYS A 41 6.95 -8.64 -11.20
C LYS A 41 7.83 -7.75 -12.08
N HIS A 42 7.47 -6.47 -12.21
CA HIS A 42 8.20 -5.51 -13.03
C HIS A 42 9.42 -4.89 -12.35
N LYS A 43 9.65 -5.18 -11.06
CA LYS A 43 10.82 -4.69 -10.35
C LYS A 43 11.94 -5.72 -10.46
N GLU A 44 13.10 -5.27 -10.91
CA GLU A 44 14.29 -6.11 -11.07
C GLU A 44 14.92 -6.42 -9.70
N LEU A 45 14.92 -5.45 -8.79
CA LEU A 45 15.50 -5.55 -7.45
C LEU A 45 14.44 -5.50 -6.34
N ALA A 46 14.82 -5.99 -5.16
CA ALA A 46 14.04 -5.81 -3.93
C ALA A 46 14.09 -4.34 -3.46
N PRO A 47 13.16 -3.91 -2.59
CA PRO A 47 13.21 -2.55 -2.02
C PRO A 47 14.51 -2.33 -1.24
N CYS A 48 15.13 -1.17 -1.44
CA CYS A 48 16.34 -0.81 -0.69
C CYS A 48 16.06 -0.41 0.77
N ASP A 49 14.86 0.06 1.07
CA ASP A 49 14.44 0.44 2.43
C ASP A 49 13.84 -0.78 3.14
N GLU A 50 14.44 -1.20 4.25
CA GLU A 50 13.95 -2.27 5.12
C GLU A 50 12.54 -1.98 5.68
N ASN A 51 12.19 -0.70 5.85
CA ASN A 51 10.90 -0.27 6.40
C ASN A 51 9.83 -0.07 5.32
N TRP A 52 10.06 -0.57 4.09
CA TRP A 52 9.16 -0.37 2.95
C TRP A 52 7.71 -0.80 3.24
N PHE A 53 7.52 -1.81 4.10
CA PHE A 53 6.18 -2.32 4.43
C PHE A 53 5.34 -1.27 5.16
N TYR A 54 5.95 -0.49 6.06
CA TYR A 54 5.29 0.60 6.78
C TYR A 54 4.94 1.76 5.84
N THR A 55 5.87 2.13 4.95
CA THR A 55 5.64 3.14 3.92
C THR A 55 4.51 2.74 2.98
N ARG A 56 4.46 1.46 2.60
CA ARG A 56 3.37 0.92 1.78
C ARG A 56 2.05 0.94 2.54
N ALA A 57 2.03 0.53 3.81
CA ALA A 57 0.85 0.59 4.67
C ALA A 57 0.33 2.04 4.80
N ALA A 58 1.20 3.01 5.07
CA ALA A 58 0.83 4.42 5.16
C ALA A 58 0.23 4.97 3.85
N SER A 59 0.88 4.68 2.71
CA SER A 59 0.37 5.04 1.38
C SER A 59 -1.01 4.43 1.12
N THR A 60 -1.21 3.17 1.52
CA THR A 60 -2.49 2.48 1.30
C THR A 60 -3.65 3.13 2.05
N VAL A 61 -3.43 3.54 3.30
CA VAL A 61 -4.46 4.18 4.13
C VAL A 61 -4.81 5.57 3.61
N ARG A 62 -3.81 6.36 3.21
CA ARG A 62 -4.07 7.67 2.58
C ARG A 62 -4.93 7.51 1.34
N HIS A 63 -4.61 6.54 0.48
CA HIS A 63 -5.37 6.31 -0.74
C HIS A 63 -6.81 5.87 -0.44
N LEU A 64 -6.99 5.00 0.57
CA LEU A 64 -8.33 4.56 0.99
C LEU A 64 -9.16 5.71 1.57
N TYR A 65 -8.53 6.59 2.35
CA TYR A 65 -9.17 7.79 2.91
C TYR A 65 -9.67 8.74 1.81
N LEU A 66 -8.92 8.89 0.72
CA LEU A 66 -9.27 9.82 -0.35
C LEU A 66 -10.33 9.30 -1.32
N ARG A 67 -10.24 8.03 -1.75
CA ARG A 67 -11.13 7.49 -2.81
C ARG A 67 -12.30 6.65 -2.30
N GLY A 68 -12.24 6.12 -1.08
CA GLY A 68 -13.24 5.17 -0.57
C GLY A 68 -13.34 3.88 -1.39
N GLY A 69 -13.89 2.81 -0.83
CA GLY A 69 -14.29 1.62 -1.61
C GLY A 69 -13.19 0.89 -2.40
N VAL A 70 -11.91 0.96 -1.99
CA VAL A 70 -10.79 0.43 -2.78
C VAL A 70 -10.47 -1.03 -2.42
N GLY A 71 -10.51 -1.90 -3.43
CA GLY A 71 -10.12 -3.31 -3.31
C GLY A 71 -8.68 -3.62 -3.76
N VAL A 72 -8.25 -4.86 -3.56
CA VAL A 72 -6.91 -5.35 -3.93
C VAL A 72 -6.60 -5.12 -5.43
N GLY A 73 -7.60 -5.28 -6.30
CA GLY A 73 -7.43 -5.10 -7.75
C GLY A 73 -7.06 -3.67 -8.14
N SER A 74 -7.74 -2.67 -7.55
CA SER A 74 -7.42 -1.26 -7.76
C SER A 74 -6.01 -0.95 -7.24
N MET A 75 -5.67 -1.49 -6.07
CA MET A 75 -4.35 -1.32 -5.47
C MET A 75 -3.21 -1.86 -6.34
N THR A 76 -3.43 -3.00 -6.99
CA THR A 76 -2.44 -3.57 -7.92
C THR A 76 -2.27 -2.76 -9.20
N LYS A 77 -3.28 -1.95 -9.60
CA LYS A 77 -3.14 -1.02 -10.72
C LYS A 77 -2.37 0.24 -10.29
N ILE A 78 -2.68 0.78 -9.12
CA ILE A 78 -2.02 1.99 -8.57
C ILE A 78 -0.52 1.74 -8.36
N TYR A 79 -0.17 0.61 -7.75
CA TYR A 79 1.23 0.20 -7.59
C TYR A 79 1.78 -0.60 -8.78
N GLY A 80 1.08 -0.57 -9.91
CA GLY A 80 1.56 -1.11 -11.16
C GLY A 80 2.66 -0.22 -11.76
N GLY A 81 3.28 -0.71 -12.82
CA GLY A 81 4.36 0.01 -13.46
C GLY A 81 4.72 -0.56 -14.81
N ARG A 82 5.70 0.06 -15.46
CA ARG A 82 6.25 -0.38 -16.73
C ARG A 82 7.15 -1.60 -16.51
N GLN A 83 6.81 -2.72 -17.17
CA GLN A 83 7.62 -3.93 -17.19
C GLN A 83 8.64 -3.86 -18.31
N ARG A 84 9.90 -4.13 -17.95
CA ARG A 84 10.97 -4.38 -18.92
C ARG A 84 10.88 -5.85 -19.37
N ASN A 85 10.76 -6.07 -20.68
CA ASN A 85 10.67 -7.40 -21.30
C ASN A 85 11.96 -7.76 -22.06
N GLY A 86 13.10 -7.21 -21.63
CA GLY A 86 14.37 -7.36 -22.32
C GLY A 86 14.36 -6.65 -23.67
N VAL A 87 14.34 -7.42 -24.75
CA VAL A 87 14.38 -6.95 -26.15
C VAL A 87 12.98 -6.52 -26.63
N CYS A 88 11.91 -7.09 -26.07
CA CYS A 88 10.55 -6.74 -26.47
C CYS A 88 10.10 -5.39 -25.89
N PRO A 89 9.15 -4.70 -26.54
CA PRO A 89 8.57 -3.45 -26.05
C PRO A 89 8.05 -3.57 -24.61
N ALA A 90 8.13 -2.44 -23.91
CA ALA A 90 7.70 -2.36 -22.53
C ALA A 90 6.17 -2.24 -22.43
N HIS A 91 5.57 -3.02 -21.54
CA HIS A 91 4.13 -3.01 -21.30
C HIS A 91 3.81 -2.72 -19.83
N PHE A 92 2.60 -2.27 -19.56
CA PHE A 92 2.11 -2.10 -18.20
C PHE A 92 1.91 -3.46 -17.52
N SER A 93 2.42 -3.60 -16.30
CA SER A 93 2.28 -4.79 -15.47
C SER A 93 1.79 -4.39 -14.08
N ARG A 94 0.83 -5.16 -13.58
CA ARG A 94 0.23 -4.92 -12.26
C ARG A 94 1.23 -5.21 -11.13
N GLY A 95 1.06 -4.51 -10.01
CA GLY A 95 1.78 -4.77 -8.78
C GLY A 95 1.43 -6.13 -8.18
N SER A 96 2.24 -6.59 -7.21
CA SER A 96 1.99 -7.87 -6.53
C SER A 96 0.66 -7.87 -5.78
N LYS A 97 -0.22 -8.81 -6.15
CA LYS A 97 -1.51 -9.02 -5.47
C LYS A 97 -1.33 -9.46 -4.02
N ASN A 98 -0.31 -10.28 -3.74
CA ASN A 98 -0.07 -10.81 -2.40
C ASN A 98 0.32 -9.68 -1.43
N VAL A 99 1.25 -8.82 -1.84
CA VAL A 99 1.68 -7.66 -1.04
C VAL A 99 0.49 -6.74 -0.74
N ALA A 100 -0.28 -6.36 -1.76
CA ALA A 100 -1.45 -5.50 -1.58
C ALA A 100 -2.50 -6.11 -0.63
N ARG A 101 -2.74 -7.43 -0.75
CA ARG A 101 -3.67 -8.15 0.13
C ARG A 101 -3.17 -8.19 1.57
N LYS A 102 -1.89 -8.47 1.78
CA LYS A 102 -1.29 -8.62 3.11
C LYS A 102 -1.23 -7.30 3.86
N VAL A 103 -0.96 -6.20 3.15
CA VAL A 103 -1.07 -4.86 3.73
C VAL A 103 -2.51 -4.56 4.16
N LEU A 104 -3.50 -4.80 3.29
CA LEU A 104 -4.91 -4.63 3.66
C LEU A 104 -5.34 -5.55 4.81
N GLN A 105 -4.81 -6.78 4.88
CA GLN A 105 -5.03 -7.71 5.98
C GLN A 105 -4.43 -7.20 7.29
N ALA A 106 -3.22 -6.66 7.26
CA ALA A 106 -2.55 -6.08 8.41
C ALA A 106 -3.36 -4.92 9.00
N TRP A 107 -4.00 -4.11 8.16
CA TRP A 107 -4.91 -3.05 8.60
C TRP A 107 -6.21 -3.55 9.22
N LYS A 108 -6.73 -4.73 8.84
CA LYS A 108 -7.94 -5.29 9.48
C LYS A 108 -7.72 -5.71 10.91
N GLY A 109 -6.51 -6.14 11.23
CA GLY A 109 -6.14 -6.44 12.62
C GLY A 109 -6.16 -5.19 13.50
N SER A 110 -6.05 -4.01 12.89
CA SER A 110 -6.14 -2.73 13.57
C SER A 110 -7.59 -2.26 13.65
N ARG A 111 -8.00 -1.74 14.82
CA ARG A 111 -9.34 -1.17 15.08
C ARG A 111 -9.75 -0.02 14.14
N TRP A 112 -8.80 0.49 13.34
CA TRP A 112 -8.92 1.66 12.47
C TRP A 112 -9.69 1.37 11.19
N TRP A 113 -9.77 0.10 10.77
CA TRP A 113 -10.35 -0.28 9.49
C TRP A 113 -11.58 -1.17 9.66
N ARG A 114 -12.65 -0.83 8.92
CA ARG A 114 -13.84 -1.68 8.78
C ARG A 114 -14.09 -1.95 7.30
N ARG A 115 -14.52 -3.16 6.99
CA ARG A 115 -15.11 -3.44 5.67
C ARG A 115 -16.37 -2.62 5.53
N THR A 116 -16.53 -1.95 4.40
CA THR A 116 -17.84 -1.44 4.00
C THR A 116 -18.78 -2.64 3.83
N PRO A 117 -20.04 -2.56 4.30
CA PRO A 117 -21.05 -3.55 3.98
C PRO A 117 -21.13 -3.67 2.45
N THR A 118 -20.93 -4.87 1.92
CA THR A 118 -21.17 -5.13 0.51
C THR A 118 -22.68 -5.12 0.32
N ALA A 119 -23.20 -4.19 -0.49
CA ALA A 119 -24.55 -4.33 -1.02
C ALA A 119 -24.60 -5.68 -1.75
N VAL A 120 -25.26 -6.65 -1.14
CA VAL A 120 -25.56 -7.93 -1.78
C VAL A 120 -26.58 -7.57 -2.86
N ALA A 121 -26.11 -7.40 -4.09
CA ALA A 121 -27.00 -7.36 -5.24
C ALA A 121 -27.62 -8.77 -5.33
N GLY A 122 -28.93 -8.85 -5.09
CA GLY A 122 -29.74 -10.01 -5.45
C GLY A 122 -29.86 -10.15 -6.96
#